data_AF-H0A9M0-F1
#
_entry.id   AF-H0A9M0-F1
#
_cell.length_a   1.000
_cell.length_b   1.000
_cell.length_c   1.000
_cell.angle_alpha   90.00
_cell.angle_beta   90.00
_cell.angle_gamma   90.00
#
_symmetry.space_group_name_H-M   'P 1'
#
loop_
_entity.id
_entity.type
_entity.pdbx_description
1 polymer ?
#
loop_
_entity_poly.entity_id
_entity_poly.type
_entity_poly.pdbx_seq_one_letter_code
_entity_poly.pdbx_strand_id
1 'polypeptide(L)'
;LLSGTLSNGFQASYSDSLRFRGRGPVQVNFNFGEGNETKYYSFFDGFIDSNSSYEIALGTTGYQQKYPIIPVVLYDEDYDDRGFEWSAGEYSSGLIHMRREDEDAMKAVLTHETVHALSSKPLKWDKTRTSYIEEGIAKHAESLMRKKLYREGESDRRPAQVFGEELDYREDNLRYNIPSKGNREELWQYYSENMSFMKEWNSQSQNREFGYAYGELMVKNHLYNNESISGIYSQINPREEVESTKRKWNLYSQEINLHPCDYNSRERFETCLDNINNHDYSLRLGKPSENQELEVDRIELPERRPQKSFAEWFKDGLQAFVDEVEEFWNSF
;
A
#
# COMPACT_ATOMS: atom_id res chain seq x y z
N LEU A 1 -8.00 -22.41 9.92
CA LEU A 1 -8.65 -21.11 9.63
C LEU A 1 -9.59 -21.23 8.43
N LEU A 2 -10.82 -20.69 8.53
CA LEU A 2 -11.78 -20.67 7.41
C LEU A 2 -11.71 -19.32 6.70
N SER A 3 -11.42 -19.31 5.40
CA SER A 3 -11.54 -18.11 4.54
C SER A 3 -12.31 -18.45 3.26
N GLY A 4 -12.71 -17.44 2.51
CA GLY A 4 -13.39 -17.72 1.24
C GLY A 4 -14.13 -16.53 0.67
N THR A 5 -14.49 -16.67 -0.59
CA THR A 5 -15.12 -15.61 -1.40
C THR A 5 -16.53 -16.04 -1.76
N LEU A 6 -17.50 -15.23 -1.32
CA LEU A 6 -18.93 -15.50 -1.56
C LEU A 6 -19.46 -14.56 -2.66
N SER A 7 -20.30 -15.05 -3.57
CA SER A 7 -20.94 -14.19 -4.58
C SER A 7 -21.93 -13.18 -3.98
N ASN A 8 -22.35 -12.16 -4.75
CA ASN A 8 -23.21 -11.05 -4.29
C ASN A 8 -24.56 -11.50 -3.69
N GLY A 9 -25.03 -12.70 -4.03
CA GLY A 9 -26.25 -13.28 -3.47
C GLY A 9 -26.11 -13.79 -2.04
N PHE A 10 -24.93 -13.73 -1.43
CA PHE A 10 -24.65 -14.30 -0.11
C PHE A 10 -24.45 -13.26 0.98
N GLN A 11 -25.13 -13.52 2.10
CA GLN A 11 -24.83 -12.93 3.40
C GLN A 11 -23.98 -13.92 4.19
N ALA A 12 -22.96 -13.44 4.89
CA ALA A 12 -22.14 -14.26 5.76
C ALA A 12 -21.90 -13.63 7.13
N SER A 13 -21.78 -14.52 8.10
CA SER A 13 -21.42 -14.26 9.49
C SER A 13 -20.25 -15.16 9.84
N TYR A 14 -19.26 -14.58 10.49
CA TYR A 14 -18.06 -15.25 10.97
C TYR A 14 -18.06 -15.13 12.50
N SER A 15 -18.15 -16.27 13.18
CA SER A 15 -17.90 -16.43 14.62
C SER A 15 -17.02 -17.68 14.79
N ASP A 16 -17.26 -18.52 15.81
CA ASP A 16 -16.73 -19.89 15.90
C ASP A 16 -17.14 -20.79 14.71
N SER A 17 -18.05 -20.33 13.85
CA SER A 17 -18.46 -21.00 12.62
C SER A 17 -18.61 -20.01 11.47
N LEU A 18 -18.28 -20.44 10.25
CA LEU A 18 -18.65 -19.73 9.02
C LEU A 18 -20.09 -20.09 8.66
N ARG A 19 -20.99 -19.11 8.73
CA ARG A 19 -22.38 -19.26 8.27
C ARG A 19 -22.63 -18.35 7.08
N PHE A 20 -23.12 -18.89 5.98
CA PHE A 20 -23.54 -18.10 4.83
C PHE A 20 -24.88 -18.57 4.28
N ARG A 21 -25.66 -17.62 3.75
CA ARG A 21 -26.96 -17.89 3.11
C ARG A 21 -27.08 -17.05 1.85
N GLY A 22 -27.44 -17.67 0.74
CA GLY A 22 -27.56 -16.98 -0.52
C GLY A 22 -27.87 -17.88 -1.70
N ARG A 23 -27.87 -17.28 -2.90
CA ARG A 23 -27.98 -17.98 -4.19
C ARG A 23 -26.86 -17.52 -5.11
N GLY A 24 -26.21 -18.46 -5.78
CA GLY A 24 -25.07 -18.21 -6.67
C GLY A 24 -23.90 -19.16 -6.37
N PRO A 25 -22.80 -19.07 -7.14
CA PRO A 25 -21.59 -19.83 -6.88
C PRO A 25 -20.93 -19.38 -5.56
N VAL A 26 -20.32 -20.34 -4.87
CA VAL A 26 -19.59 -20.13 -3.62
C VAL A 26 -18.25 -20.85 -3.72
N GLN A 27 -17.18 -20.15 -3.36
CA GLN A 27 -15.88 -20.77 -3.12
C GLN A 27 -15.58 -20.66 -1.61
N VAL A 28 -15.42 -21.80 -0.96
CA VAL A 28 -14.99 -21.89 0.44
C VAL A 28 -13.59 -22.49 0.44
N ASN A 29 -12.66 -21.81 1.09
CA ASN A 29 -11.29 -22.29 1.24
C ASN A 29 -11.05 -22.69 2.70
N PHE A 30 -10.54 -23.90 2.87
CA PHE A 30 -10.23 -24.44 4.18
C PHE A 30 -8.71 -24.44 4.34
N ASN A 31 -8.19 -23.56 5.19
CA ASN A 31 -6.77 -23.49 5.48
C ASN A 31 -6.51 -24.26 6.78
N PHE A 32 -5.72 -25.34 6.69
CA PHE A 32 -5.36 -26.19 7.82
C PHE A 32 -3.85 -26.12 8.06
N GLY A 33 -3.43 -26.08 9.32
CA GLY A 33 -2.03 -25.98 9.73
C GLY A 33 -1.89 -25.24 11.05
N GLU A 34 -0.72 -25.33 11.67
CA GLU A 34 -0.32 -24.51 12.80
C GLU A 34 0.27 -23.20 12.25
N GLY A 35 -0.53 -22.14 12.22
CA GLY A 35 -0.10 -20.82 11.78
C GLY A 35 0.33 -19.95 12.96
N ASN A 36 1.34 -19.10 12.75
CA ASN A 36 1.70 -18.06 13.72
C ASN A 36 0.73 -16.89 13.57
N GLU A 37 -0.02 -16.58 14.63
CA GLU A 37 -1.07 -15.56 14.58
C GLU A 37 -0.60 -14.20 15.10
N THR A 38 -1.03 -13.15 14.41
CA THR A 38 -1.10 -11.79 14.96
C THR A 38 -2.57 -11.43 15.21
N LYS A 39 -2.87 -10.17 15.53
CA LYS A 39 -4.25 -9.74 15.73
C LYS A 39 -5.09 -9.87 14.45
N TYR A 40 -4.47 -9.73 13.29
CA TYR A 40 -5.18 -9.65 11.99
C TYR A 40 -4.75 -10.70 10.98
N TYR A 41 -3.66 -11.44 11.22
CA TYR A 41 -3.09 -12.40 10.27
C TYR A 41 -2.80 -13.76 10.91
N SER A 42 -2.88 -14.82 10.11
CA SER A 42 -2.37 -16.14 10.45
C SER A 42 -1.37 -16.53 9.37
N PHE A 43 -0.09 -16.58 9.73
CA PHE A 43 1.00 -16.88 8.82
C PHE A 43 1.28 -18.38 8.81
N PHE A 44 1.19 -18.97 7.62
CA PHE A 44 1.64 -20.32 7.33
C PHE A 44 3.04 -20.25 6.73
N ASP A 45 3.92 -21.12 7.20
CA ASP A 45 5.31 -21.22 6.73
C ASP A 45 6.12 -19.93 6.91
N GLY A 46 5.92 -19.21 8.03
CA GLY A 46 6.71 -18.05 8.43
C GLY A 46 5.99 -17.17 9.45
N PHE A 47 6.52 -15.97 9.68
CA PHE A 47 5.89 -14.98 10.56
C PHE A 47 6.41 -13.57 10.24
N ILE A 48 5.51 -12.59 10.25
CA ILE A 48 5.85 -11.17 10.15
C ILE A 48 5.03 -10.44 11.23
N ASP A 49 5.70 -9.75 12.15
CA ASP A 49 4.99 -8.91 13.11
C ASP A 49 4.53 -7.63 12.41
N SER A 50 3.27 -7.60 11.98
CA SER A 50 2.77 -6.51 11.13
C SER A 50 1.29 -6.18 11.31
N ASN A 51 0.85 -6.00 12.56
CA ASN A 51 -0.48 -5.45 12.82
C ASN A 51 -0.70 -4.10 12.10
N SER A 52 0.37 -3.30 11.98
CA SER A 52 0.40 -2.03 11.25
C SER A 52 0.03 -2.17 9.77
N SER A 53 0.33 -3.28 9.10
CA SER A 53 -0.09 -3.48 7.70
C SER A 53 -1.60 -3.43 7.54
N TYR A 54 -2.31 -4.09 8.47
CA TYR A 54 -3.77 -4.11 8.44
C TYR A 54 -4.33 -2.72 8.78
N GLU A 55 -3.77 -2.08 9.80
CA GLU A 55 -4.26 -0.78 10.28
C GLU A 55 -4.03 0.32 9.24
N ILE A 56 -2.92 0.30 8.50
CA ILE A 56 -2.66 1.21 7.38
C ILE A 56 -3.61 0.94 6.22
N ALA A 57 -3.81 -0.33 5.83
CA ALA A 57 -4.72 -0.69 4.75
C ALA A 57 -6.17 -0.30 5.10
N LEU A 58 -6.58 -0.52 6.36
CA LEU A 58 -7.89 -0.14 6.89
C LEU A 58 -8.05 1.39 6.95
N GLY A 59 -7.05 2.12 7.44
CA GLY A 59 -7.05 3.59 7.48
C GLY A 59 -7.01 4.24 6.10
N THR A 60 -6.44 3.53 5.11
CA THR A 60 -6.42 3.95 3.70
C THR A 60 -7.79 3.74 3.07
N THR A 61 -8.31 2.51 3.08
CA THR A 61 -9.54 2.12 2.36
C THR A 61 -10.83 2.53 3.08
N GLY A 62 -10.80 2.58 4.41
CA GLY A 62 -11.98 2.67 5.25
C GLY A 62 -12.86 1.41 5.24
N TYR A 63 -12.43 0.32 4.60
CA TYR A 63 -13.18 -0.91 4.50
C TYR A 63 -12.69 -1.95 5.50
N GLN A 64 -13.61 -2.46 6.32
CA GLN A 64 -13.32 -3.51 7.28
C GLN A 64 -13.75 -4.88 6.74
N GLN A 65 -12.89 -5.88 6.87
CA GLN A 65 -13.27 -7.27 6.60
C GLN A 65 -14.22 -7.82 7.65
N LYS A 66 -15.05 -8.80 7.26
CA LYS A 66 -16.01 -9.44 8.16
C LYS A 66 -15.47 -10.67 8.90
N TYR A 67 -14.32 -11.18 8.50
CA TYR A 67 -13.66 -12.31 9.15
C TYR A 67 -12.49 -11.82 10.00
N PRO A 68 -12.19 -12.49 11.14
CA PRO A 68 -11.30 -11.93 12.15
C PRO A 68 -9.83 -11.92 11.74
N ILE A 69 -9.39 -12.90 10.92
CA ILE A 69 -7.96 -13.12 10.61
C ILE A 69 -7.79 -13.45 9.13
N ILE A 70 -6.85 -12.78 8.45
CA ILE A 70 -6.45 -13.05 7.05
C ILE A 70 -5.37 -14.15 7.05
N PRO A 71 -5.57 -15.27 6.34
CA PRO A 71 -4.52 -16.24 6.15
C PRO A 71 -3.46 -15.69 5.18
N VAL A 72 -2.20 -15.93 5.49
CA VAL A 72 -1.03 -15.54 4.69
C VAL A 72 -0.12 -16.76 4.52
N VAL A 73 0.28 -17.10 3.30
CA VAL A 73 1.29 -18.13 3.04
C VAL A 73 2.56 -17.46 2.52
N LEU A 74 3.68 -17.75 3.17
CA LEU A 74 5.01 -17.28 2.76
C LEU A 74 5.74 -18.39 2.01
N TYR A 75 6.21 -18.09 0.81
CA TYR A 75 6.93 -19.06 -0.04
C TYR A 75 8.43 -18.73 -0.08
N ASP A 76 9.25 -19.72 0.27
CA ASP A 76 10.71 -19.66 0.17
C ASP A 76 11.21 -19.93 -1.26
N GLU A 77 10.65 -20.95 -1.91
CA GLU A 77 10.97 -21.40 -3.28
C GLU A 77 9.65 -21.68 -4.05
N ASP A 78 9.72 -21.83 -5.38
CA ASP A 78 8.60 -22.15 -6.27
C ASP A 78 7.45 -21.12 -6.34
N TYR A 79 7.66 -19.89 -5.85
CA TYR A 79 6.65 -18.83 -5.95
C TYR A 79 6.33 -18.51 -7.42
N ASP A 80 7.37 -18.39 -8.25
CA ASP A 80 7.27 -18.14 -9.68
C ASP A 80 6.59 -19.31 -10.40
N ASP A 81 6.97 -20.56 -10.07
CA ASP A 81 6.41 -21.80 -10.62
C ASP A 81 4.92 -22.00 -10.30
N ARG A 82 4.39 -21.28 -9.30
CA ARG A 82 2.96 -21.25 -8.94
C ARG A 82 2.16 -20.23 -9.77
N GLY A 83 2.80 -19.57 -10.73
CA GLY A 83 2.18 -18.60 -11.63
C GLY A 83 2.26 -17.15 -11.15
N PHE A 84 3.06 -16.86 -10.12
CA PHE A 84 3.20 -15.54 -9.53
C PHE A 84 4.52 -14.83 -9.92
N GLU A 85 5.10 -15.21 -11.06
CA GLU A 85 6.41 -14.78 -11.59
C GLU A 85 6.71 -13.27 -11.45
N TRP A 86 5.66 -12.46 -11.54
CA TRP A 86 5.76 -11.01 -11.71
C TRP A 86 5.30 -10.21 -10.48
N SER A 87 4.94 -10.88 -9.38
CA SER A 87 4.49 -10.22 -8.16
C SER A 87 5.31 -10.62 -6.93
N ALA A 88 5.35 -9.75 -5.93
CA ALA A 88 5.87 -10.08 -4.60
C ALA A 88 4.77 -10.62 -3.65
N GLY A 89 3.50 -10.38 -4.01
CA GLY A 89 2.34 -10.90 -3.30
C GLY A 89 1.10 -11.00 -4.20
N GLU A 90 0.12 -11.81 -3.80
CA GLU A 90 -1.18 -11.84 -4.44
C GLU A 90 -2.27 -12.21 -3.42
N TYR A 91 -3.25 -11.33 -3.26
CA TYR A 91 -4.51 -11.68 -2.65
C TYR A 91 -5.40 -12.41 -3.67
N SER A 92 -5.62 -13.70 -3.44
CA SER A 92 -6.54 -14.49 -4.25
C SER A 92 -7.45 -15.33 -3.35
N SER A 93 -8.75 -15.34 -3.67
CA SER A 93 -9.74 -16.22 -3.02
C SER A 93 -9.78 -16.17 -1.48
N GLY A 94 -9.44 -15.04 -0.85
CA GLY A 94 -9.41 -14.93 0.62
C GLY A 94 -8.13 -15.45 1.28
N LEU A 95 -7.05 -15.57 0.52
CA LEU A 95 -5.71 -15.93 0.97
C LEU A 95 -4.70 -14.95 0.38
N ILE A 96 -3.73 -14.51 1.18
CA ILE A 96 -2.58 -13.74 0.70
C ILE A 96 -1.43 -14.72 0.46
N HIS A 97 -0.94 -14.76 -0.77
CA HIS A 97 0.30 -15.44 -1.15
C HIS A 97 1.42 -14.41 -1.16
N MET A 98 2.58 -14.73 -0.58
CA MET A 98 3.71 -13.80 -0.55
C MET A 98 5.02 -14.52 -0.80
N ARG A 99 5.88 -13.88 -1.59
CA ARG A 99 7.29 -14.25 -1.71
C ARG A 99 8.03 -13.84 -0.45
N ARG A 100 8.90 -14.71 0.08
CA ARG A 100 9.75 -14.32 1.20
C ARG A 100 10.83 -13.34 0.72
N GLU A 101 10.91 -12.21 1.39
CA GLU A 101 11.89 -11.14 1.14
C GLU A 101 12.42 -10.61 2.49
N ASP A 102 13.11 -9.47 2.49
CA ASP A 102 13.40 -8.76 3.73
C ASP A 102 12.13 -8.27 4.43
N GLU A 103 12.19 -8.11 5.76
CA GLU A 103 11.01 -7.84 6.57
C GLU A 103 10.32 -6.52 6.17
N ASP A 104 11.08 -5.49 5.80
CA ASP A 104 10.52 -4.21 5.39
C ASP A 104 9.80 -4.29 4.02
N ALA A 105 10.34 -5.03 3.04
CA ALA A 105 9.60 -5.31 1.81
C ALA A 105 8.36 -6.15 2.08
N MET A 106 8.47 -7.19 2.91
CA MET A 106 7.32 -8.03 3.25
C MET A 106 6.21 -7.25 3.95
N LYS A 107 6.52 -6.35 4.90
CA LYS A 107 5.51 -5.46 5.53
C LYS A 107 4.82 -4.56 4.49
N ALA A 108 5.59 -4.02 3.55
CA ALA A 108 5.06 -3.17 2.48
C ALA A 108 4.12 -3.96 1.53
N VAL A 109 4.53 -5.15 1.10
CA VAL A 109 3.73 -6.05 0.26
C VAL A 109 2.48 -6.54 1.00
N LEU A 110 2.60 -6.93 2.27
CA LEU A 110 1.45 -7.34 3.07
C LEU A 110 0.42 -6.21 3.20
N THR A 111 0.87 -4.96 3.35
CA THR A 111 -0.01 -3.79 3.34
C THR A 111 -0.74 -3.64 2.00
N HIS A 112 -0.04 -3.82 0.88
CA HIS A 112 -0.61 -3.79 -0.47
C HIS A 112 -1.69 -4.86 -0.64
N GLU A 113 -1.38 -6.13 -0.35
CA GLU A 113 -2.33 -7.23 -0.52
C GLU A 113 -3.52 -7.13 0.45
N THR A 114 -3.32 -6.50 1.61
CA THR A 114 -4.42 -6.26 2.56
C THR A 114 -5.40 -5.22 2.03
N VAL A 115 -4.97 -4.22 1.26
CA VAL A 115 -5.90 -3.31 0.55
C VAL A 115 -6.81 -4.10 -0.39
N HIS A 116 -6.26 -5.05 -1.15
CA HIS A 116 -7.04 -5.94 -2.02
C HIS A 116 -8.00 -6.81 -1.21
N ALA A 117 -7.55 -7.37 -0.09
CA ALA A 117 -8.39 -8.16 0.80
C ALA A 117 -9.62 -7.38 1.31
N LEU A 118 -9.39 -6.15 1.80
CA LEU A 118 -10.44 -5.26 2.34
C LEU A 118 -11.39 -4.76 1.24
N SER A 119 -10.88 -4.52 0.04
CA SER A 119 -11.64 -3.96 -1.09
C SER A 119 -12.35 -5.02 -1.95
N SER A 120 -11.99 -6.30 -1.79
CA SER A 120 -12.50 -7.42 -2.59
C SER A 120 -14.02 -7.56 -2.63
N LYS A 121 -14.71 -7.16 -1.56
CA LYS A 121 -16.18 -7.20 -1.47
C LYS A 121 -16.83 -5.89 -1.90
N PRO A 122 -16.41 -4.70 -1.40
CA PRO A 122 -16.91 -3.42 -1.87
C PRO A 122 -16.82 -3.24 -3.40
N LEU A 123 -15.79 -3.81 -4.04
CA LEU A 123 -15.53 -3.64 -5.47
C LEU A 123 -16.10 -4.73 -6.38
N LYS A 124 -16.98 -5.60 -5.88
CA LYS A 124 -17.57 -6.69 -6.69
C LYS A 124 -18.43 -6.25 -7.87
N TRP A 125 -18.85 -4.98 -7.87
CA TRP A 125 -19.57 -4.38 -8.98
C TRP A 125 -18.69 -4.27 -10.22
N ASP A 126 -17.37 -4.18 -10.07
CA ASP A 126 -16.46 -4.13 -11.20
C ASP A 126 -16.26 -5.53 -11.80
N LYS A 127 -16.62 -5.66 -13.07
CA LYS A 127 -16.47 -6.86 -13.91
C LYS A 127 -15.50 -6.62 -15.06
N THR A 128 -14.85 -5.47 -15.10
CA THR A 128 -13.79 -5.18 -16.06
C THR A 128 -12.53 -5.94 -15.69
N ARG A 129 -11.56 -5.97 -16.62
CA ARG A 129 -10.22 -6.52 -16.34
C ARG A 129 -9.23 -5.44 -15.89
N THR A 130 -9.65 -4.18 -15.73
CA THR A 130 -8.73 -3.09 -15.42
C THR A 130 -8.51 -2.97 -13.92
N SER A 131 -7.34 -2.49 -13.50
CA SER A 131 -6.99 -2.41 -12.08
C SER A 131 -6.31 -1.10 -11.67
N TYR A 132 -6.32 -0.07 -12.52
CA TYR A 132 -5.55 1.16 -12.31
C TYR A 132 -5.86 1.92 -11.00
N ILE A 133 -7.12 2.01 -10.57
CA ILE A 133 -7.47 2.68 -9.29
C ILE A 133 -7.14 1.78 -8.11
N GLU A 134 -7.51 0.51 -8.21
CA GLU A 134 -7.37 -0.47 -7.14
C GLU A 134 -5.89 -0.67 -6.78
N GLU A 135 -5.04 -0.83 -7.80
CA GLU A 135 -3.59 -0.91 -7.64
C GLU A 135 -2.98 0.41 -7.18
N GLY A 136 -3.52 1.55 -7.65
CA GLY A 136 -3.08 2.88 -7.21
C GLY A 136 -3.29 3.10 -5.71
N ILE A 137 -4.43 2.66 -5.17
CA ILE A 137 -4.73 2.74 -3.74
C ILE A 137 -3.81 1.80 -2.95
N ALA A 138 -3.60 0.58 -3.43
CA ALA A 138 -2.71 -0.39 -2.80
C ALA A 138 -1.25 0.10 -2.79
N LYS A 139 -0.78 0.73 -3.88
CA LYS A 139 0.54 1.37 -3.96
C LYS A 139 0.69 2.60 -3.08
N HIS A 140 -0.39 3.37 -2.87
CA HIS A 140 -0.40 4.45 -1.89
C HIS A 140 -0.25 3.92 -0.46
N ALA A 141 -1.00 2.87 -0.09
CA ALA A 141 -0.87 2.22 1.22
C ALA A 141 0.53 1.64 1.44
N GLU A 142 1.10 0.99 0.42
CA GLU A 142 2.50 0.53 0.42
C GLU A 142 3.48 1.70 0.71
N SER A 143 3.28 2.85 0.05
CA SER A 143 4.08 4.06 0.27
C SER A 143 3.98 4.58 1.70
N LEU A 144 2.79 4.50 2.32
CA LEU A 144 2.56 4.88 3.72
C LEU A 144 3.26 3.94 4.70
N MET A 145 3.25 2.62 4.43
CA MET A 145 4.01 1.65 5.23
C MET A 145 5.52 1.93 5.15
N ARG A 146 6.06 2.11 3.94
CA ARG A 146 7.49 2.46 3.78
C ARG A 146 7.86 3.75 4.50
N LYS A 147 6.96 4.75 4.48
CA LYS A 147 7.15 6.01 5.22
C LYS A 147 7.20 5.78 6.73
N LYS A 148 6.32 4.94 7.27
CA LYS A 148 6.32 4.56 8.69
C LYS A 148 7.65 3.92 9.08
N LEU A 149 8.04 2.86 8.38
CA LEU A 149 9.29 2.14 8.64
C LEU A 149 10.51 3.06 8.57
N TYR A 150 10.56 3.96 7.57
CA TYR A 150 11.63 4.93 7.45
C TYR A 150 11.67 5.92 8.62
N ARG A 151 10.52 6.48 9.02
CA ARG A 151 10.45 7.48 10.11
C ARG A 151 10.75 6.87 11.48
N GLU A 152 10.39 5.61 11.68
CA GLU A 152 10.65 4.88 12.94
C GLU A 152 12.06 4.29 13.00
N GLY A 153 12.84 4.38 11.91
CA GLY A 153 14.20 3.83 11.85
C GLY A 153 14.25 2.31 11.70
N GLU A 154 13.13 1.67 11.36
CA GLU A 154 13.07 0.24 11.02
C GLU A 154 13.59 -0.05 9.61
N SER A 155 13.67 0.97 8.73
CA SER A 155 14.27 0.85 7.40
C SER A 155 15.04 2.13 7.04
N ASP A 156 16.15 1.97 6.30
CA ASP A 156 16.89 3.09 5.71
C ASP A 156 16.35 3.49 4.33
N ARG A 157 15.41 2.71 3.78
CA ARG A 157 14.81 2.97 2.47
C ARG A 157 13.78 4.09 2.56
N ARG A 158 14.05 5.22 1.91
CA ARG A 158 13.06 6.29 1.75
C ARG A 158 11.91 5.84 0.86
N PRO A 159 10.68 6.33 1.11
CA PRO A 159 9.57 6.12 0.19
C PRO A 159 9.91 6.64 -1.21
N ALA A 160 9.73 5.79 -2.21
CA ALA A 160 9.98 6.14 -3.60
C ALA A 160 9.03 7.25 -4.09
N GLN A 161 9.54 8.15 -4.93
CA GLN A 161 8.75 9.18 -5.58
C GLN A 161 7.94 8.59 -6.74
N VAL A 162 6.77 9.14 -7.00
CA VAL A 162 5.93 8.78 -8.15
C VAL A 162 6.28 9.71 -9.30
N PHE A 163 6.84 9.15 -10.37
CA PHE A 163 7.43 9.94 -11.47
C PHE A 163 8.34 11.05 -10.92
N GLY A 164 9.24 10.69 -10.01
CA GLY A 164 10.25 11.56 -9.43
C GLY A 164 11.51 11.62 -10.29
N GLU A 165 12.45 12.46 -9.87
CA GLU A 165 13.84 12.31 -10.29
C GLU A 165 14.49 11.24 -9.41
N GLU A 166 15.37 10.42 -10.00
CA GLU A 166 16.24 9.58 -9.18
C GLU A 166 17.27 10.50 -8.53
N LEU A 167 17.03 10.82 -7.26
CA LEU A 167 17.87 11.75 -6.52
C LEU A 167 18.91 10.98 -5.72
N ASP A 168 20.15 11.05 -6.17
CA ASP A 168 21.34 10.73 -5.38
C ASP A 168 21.89 12.03 -4.82
N TYR A 169 21.70 12.30 -3.52
CA TYR A 169 22.35 13.44 -2.88
C TYR A 169 23.08 13.03 -1.60
N ARG A 170 24.17 13.74 -1.32
CA ARG A 170 24.99 13.55 -0.13
C ARG A 170 24.64 14.62 0.89
N GLU A 171 24.26 14.21 2.09
CA GLU A 171 24.24 15.06 3.27
C GLU A 171 25.34 14.51 4.20
N ASP A 172 26.34 15.34 4.46
CA ASP A 172 27.60 14.94 5.09
C ASP A 172 28.31 13.77 4.37
N ASN A 173 28.36 12.60 5.01
CA ASN A 173 28.95 11.34 4.52
C ASN A 173 27.91 10.28 4.13
N LEU A 174 26.61 10.61 4.21
CA LEU A 174 25.52 9.70 3.90
C LEU A 174 25.02 9.95 2.47
N ARG A 175 25.03 8.92 1.64
CA ARG A 175 24.41 8.93 0.31
C ARG A 175 22.95 8.53 0.46
N TYR A 176 22.04 9.44 0.10
CA TYR A 176 20.62 9.16 0.04
C TYR A 176 20.26 8.93 -1.43
N ASN A 177 19.71 7.75 -1.74
CA ASN A 177 19.05 7.48 -3.00
C ASN A 177 17.53 7.50 -2.73
N ILE A 178 16.82 8.40 -3.40
CA ILE A 178 15.36 8.37 -3.45
C ILE A 178 14.97 7.77 -4.81
N PRO A 179 14.50 6.52 -4.85
CA PRO A 179 14.13 5.89 -6.10
C PRO A 179 12.86 6.52 -6.67
N SER A 180 12.72 6.48 -8.00
CA SER A 180 11.46 6.81 -8.67
C SER A 180 10.73 5.54 -9.09
N LYS A 181 9.41 5.51 -8.91
CA LYS A 181 8.53 4.40 -9.34
C LYS A 181 8.20 4.43 -10.85
N GLY A 182 8.53 5.52 -11.54
CA GLY A 182 8.25 5.70 -12.97
C GLY A 182 9.06 6.84 -13.58
N ASN A 183 9.10 6.93 -14.91
CA ASN A 183 9.91 7.90 -15.61
C ASN A 183 9.11 9.18 -15.99
N ARG A 184 9.61 10.37 -15.60
CA ARG A 184 8.94 11.66 -15.85
C ARG A 184 8.72 11.93 -17.33
N GLU A 185 9.69 11.60 -18.17
CA GLU A 185 9.67 11.79 -19.61
C GLU A 185 8.66 10.85 -20.27
N GLU A 186 8.56 9.61 -19.79
CA GLU A 186 7.56 8.64 -20.23
C GLU A 186 6.13 9.14 -19.92
N LEU A 187 5.91 9.70 -18.74
CA LEU A 187 4.61 10.30 -18.38
C LEU A 187 4.28 11.53 -19.24
N TRP A 188 5.27 12.38 -19.52
CA TRP A 188 5.09 13.51 -20.40
C TRP A 188 4.79 13.08 -21.84
N GLN A 189 5.46 12.04 -22.33
CA GLN A 189 5.19 11.43 -23.63
C GLN A 189 3.77 10.87 -23.68
N TYR A 190 3.34 10.15 -22.65
CA TYR A 190 1.98 9.64 -22.51
C TYR A 190 0.93 10.73 -22.73
N TYR A 191 1.10 11.91 -22.13
CA TYR A 191 0.20 13.05 -22.31
C TYR A 191 0.32 13.71 -23.69
N SER A 192 1.54 14.07 -24.09
CA SER A 192 1.80 14.82 -25.33
C SER A 192 1.47 14.05 -26.60
N GLU A 193 1.55 12.72 -26.57
CA GLU A 193 1.15 11.85 -27.69
C GLU A 193 -0.32 11.39 -27.60
N ASN A 194 -1.08 11.89 -26.61
CA ASN A 194 -2.48 11.54 -26.38
C ASN A 194 -2.70 10.02 -26.30
N MET A 195 -1.79 9.33 -25.60
CA MET A 195 -1.90 7.91 -25.34
C MET A 195 -3.08 7.65 -24.39
N SER A 196 -3.68 6.46 -24.48
CA SER A 196 -4.87 6.14 -23.66
C SER A 196 -4.90 4.71 -23.15
N PHE A 197 -3.76 4.02 -23.17
CA PHE A 197 -3.67 2.63 -22.72
C PHE A 197 -4.06 2.44 -21.24
N MET A 198 -3.93 3.49 -20.40
CA MET A 198 -4.36 3.42 -19.00
C MET A 198 -5.87 3.16 -18.84
N LYS A 199 -6.70 3.48 -19.84
CA LYS A 199 -8.13 3.17 -19.83
C LYS A 199 -8.43 1.68 -19.81
N GLU A 200 -7.51 0.87 -20.32
CA GLU A 200 -7.61 -0.58 -20.46
C GLU A 200 -6.54 -1.31 -19.64
N TRP A 201 -5.70 -0.58 -18.91
CA TRP A 201 -4.56 -1.12 -18.20
C TRP A 201 -4.97 -2.01 -17.04
N ASN A 202 -4.18 -3.07 -16.87
CA ASN A 202 -4.24 -3.98 -15.74
C ASN A 202 -2.83 -4.43 -15.36
N SER A 203 -2.68 -5.00 -14.16
CA SER A 203 -1.40 -5.41 -13.58
C SER A 203 -0.67 -6.50 -14.36
N GLN A 204 -1.27 -7.13 -15.37
CA GLN A 204 -0.64 -8.11 -16.27
C GLN A 204 -0.23 -7.51 -17.64
N SER A 205 -0.44 -6.22 -17.87
CA SER A 205 -0.11 -5.53 -19.14
C SER A 205 1.40 -5.32 -19.31
N GLN A 206 1.91 -5.00 -20.50
CA GLN A 206 3.36 -4.79 -20.71
C GLN A 206 3.92 -3.56 -19.96
N ASN A 207 3.13 -2.49 -19.84
CA ASN A 207 3.53 -1.24 -19.15
C ASN A 207 3.19 -1.30 -17.65
N ARG A 208 3.64 -2.35 -16.94
CA ARG A 208 3.24 -2.60 -15.54
C ARG A 208 3.68 -1.48 -14.62
N GLU A 209 4.98 -1.19 -14.61
CA GLU A 209 5.60 -0.19 -13.73
C GLU A 209 4.98 1.19 -13.93
N PHE A 210 4.84 1.59 -15.20
CA PHE A 210 4.13 2.82 -15.55
C PHE A 210 2.72 2.85 -14.99
N GLY A 211 1.91 1.79 -15.20
CA GLY A 211 0.53 1.80 -14.76
C GLY A 211 0.34 1.75 -13.25
N TYR A 212 1.24 1.08 -12.53
CA TYR A 212 1.30 1.16 -11.07
C TYR A 212 1.63 2.59 -10.60
N ALA A 213 2.67 3.21 -11.15
CA ALA A 213 3.04 4.58 -10.82
C ALA A 213 1.93 5.58 -11.19
N TYR A 214 1.28 5.38 -12.33
CA TYR A 214 0.17 6.21 -12.83
C TYR A 214 -1.08 6.08 -11.95
N GLY A 215 -1.44 4.86 -11.56
CA GLY A 215 -2.53 4.63 -10.61
C GLY A 215 -2.26 5.32 -9.26
N GLU A 216 -1.03 5.19 -8.73
CA GLU A 216 -0.64 5.88 -7.50
C GLU A 216 -0.66 7.41 -7.67
N LEU A 217 -0.25 7.93 -8.84
CA LEU A 217 -0.29 9.35 -9.15
C LEU A 217 -1.73 9.89 -9.13
N MET A 218 -2.69 9.17 -9.71
CA MET A 218 -4.11 9.55 -9.64
C MET A 218 -4.54 9.70 -8.18
N VAL A 219 -4.28 8.68 -7.36
CA VAL A 219 -4.70 8.64 -5.94
C VAL A 219 -4.02 9.73 -5.13
N LYS A 220 -2.70 9.90 -5.29
CA LYS A 220 -1.94 10.95 -4.61
C LYS A 220 -2.37 12.35 -5.02
N ASN A 221 -2.69 12.58 -6.30
CA ASN A 221 -3.26 13.85 -6.76
C ASN A 221 -4.66 14.10 -6.16
N HIS A 222 -5.51 13.07 -6.06
CA HIS A 222 -6.80 13.20 -5.38
C HIS A 222 -6.60 13.57 -3.90
N LEU A 223 -5.71 12.88 -3.19
CA LEU A 223 -5.41 13.13 -1.78
C LEU A 223 -4.69 14.46 -1.51
N TYR A 224 -3.94 14.98 -2.49
CA TYR A 224 -3.37 16.32 -2.40
C TYR A 224 -4.47 17.39 -2.34
N ASN A 225 -5.60 17.14 -3.02
CA ASN A 225 -6.73 18.06 -3.11
C ASN A 225 -7.89 17.72 -2.16
N ASN A 226 -7.87 16.54 -1.52
CA ASN A 226 -8.94 16.00 -0.68
C ASN A 226 -8.36 15.20 0.48
N GLU A 227 -9.04 15.14 1.63
CA GLU A 227 -8.46 14.47 2.79
C GLU A 227 -8.54 12.93 2.77
N SER A 228 -9.31 12.29 1.89
CA SER A 228 -9.53 10.83 1.96
C SER A 228 -9.91 10.25 0.61
N ILE A 229 -9.59 8.98 0.38
CA ILE A 229 -10.01 8.23 -0.80
C ILE A 229 -11.47 7.75 -0.74
N SER A 230 -12.16 7.89 0.40
CA SER A 230 -13.55 7.44 0.55
C SER A 230 -14.50 8.09 -0.46
N GLY A 231 -14.16 9.30 -0.93
CA GLY A 231 -14.88 9.99 -2.01
C GLY A 231 -14.84 9.26 -3.35
N ILE A 232 -13.76 8.54 -3.67
CA ILE A 232 -13.55 7.87 -4.96
C ILE A 232 -14.68 6.88 -5.28
N TYR A 233 -15.26 6.23 -4.26
CA TYR A 233 -16.31 5.24 -4.41
C TYR A 233 -17.72 5.79 -4.11
N SER A 234 -17.85 7.07 -3.77
CA SER A 234 -19.08 7.64 -3.19
C SER A 234 -20.30 7.56 -4.11
N GLN A 235 -20.09 7.67 -5.43
CA GLN A 235 -21.15 7.62 -6.44
C GLN A 235 -21.39 6.24 -7.02
N ILE A 236 -20.58 5.25 -6.65
CA ILE A 236 -20.67 3.93 -7.26
C ILE A 236 -21.75 3.12 -6.54
N ASN A 237 -22.81 2.76 -7.27
CA ASN A 237 -23.82 1.85 -6.77
C ASN A 237 -23.27 0.41 -6.82
N PRO A 238 -22.94 -0.23 -5.68
CA PRO A 238 -22.32 -1.56 -5.67
C PRO A 238 -23.26 -2.68 -6.15
N ARG A 239 -24.54 -2.37 -6.42
CA ARG A 239 -25.52 -3.30 -7.00
C ARG A 239 -25.52 -3.31 -8.52
N GLU A 240 -24.91 -2.32 -9.16
CA GLU A 240 -24.86 -2.22 -10.61
C GLU A 240 -23.50 -2.68 -11.13
N GLU A 241 -23.48 -3.80 -11.84
CA GLU A 241 -22.25 -4.35 -12.39
C GLU A 241 -21.76 -3.52 -13.59
N VAL A 242 -20.45 -3.28 -13.65
CA VAL A 242 -19.78 -2.52 -14.71
C VAL A 242 -18.84 -3.45 -15.46
N GLU A 243 -19.20 -3.80 -16.69
CA GLU A 243 -18.41 -4.68 -17.56
C GLU A 243 -17.57 -3.93 -18.60
N SER A 244 -17.83 -2.64 -18.81
CA SER A 244 -17.14 -1.82 -19.81
C SER A 244 -16.05 -0.96 -19.17
N THR A 245 -14.82 -1.08 -19.67
CA THR A 245 -13.68 -0.25 -19.28
C THR A 245 -13.96 1.25 -19.45
N LYS A 246 -14.57 1.64 -20.58
CA LYS A 246 -15.01 3.02 -20.84
C LYS A 246 -16.03 3.50 -19.81
N ARG A 247 -16.97 2.64 -19.40
CA ARG A 247 -17.94 2.97 -18.37
C ARG A 247 -17.27 3.16 -17.02
N LYS A 248 -16.37 2.24 -16.61
CA LYS A 248 -15.58 2.35 -15.37
C LYS A 248 -14.74 3.63 -15.35
N TRP A 249 -14.08 3.96 -16.45
CA TRP A 249 -13.32 5.21 -16.61
C TRP A 249 -14.19 6.45 -16.41
N ASN A 250 -15.34 6.51 -17.08
CA ASN A 250 -16.25 7.64 -16.95
C ASN A 250 -16.81 7.80 -15.52
N LEU A 251 -17.11 6.68 -14.84
CA LEU A 251 -17.57 6.70 -13.45
C LEU A 251 -16.50 7.31 -12.54
N TYR A 252 -15.26 6.81 -12.59
CA TYR A 252 -14.19 7.38 -11.76
C TYR A 252 -13.85 8.82 -12.12
N SER A 253 -13.96 9.22 -13.39
CA SER A 253 -13.65 10.60 -13.81
C SER A 253 -14.55 11.67 -13.18
N GLN A 254 -15.65 11.27 -12.54
CA GLN A 254 -16.53 12.17 -11.78
C GLN A 254 -15.96 12.51 -10.40
N GLU A 255 -15.16 11.62 -9.82
CA GLU A 255 -14.65 11.73 -8.43
C GLU A 255 -13.14 12.02 -8.38
N ILE A 256 -12.40 11.59 -9.40
CA ILE A 256 -10.94 11.68 -9.45
C ILE A 256 -10.45 12.17 -10.82
N ASN A 257 -9.42 13.02 -10.80
CA ASN A 257 -8.73 13.39 -12.03
C ASN A 257 -7.93 12.19 -12.55
N LEU A 258 -8.42 11.56 -13.62
CA LEU A 258 -7.77 10.44 -14.29
C LEU A 258 -6.62 10.85 -15.24
N HIS A 259 -6.35 12.16 -15.37
CA HIS A 259 -5.18 12.71 -16.07
C HIS A 259 -4.45 13.71 -15.15
N PRO A 260 -3.90 13.24 -14.02
CA PRO A 260 -3.22 14.11 -13.05
C PRO A 260 -1.95 14.72 -13.65
N CYS A 261 -1.72 16.01 -13.40
CA CYS A 261 -0.59 16.77 -13.94
C CYS A 261 -0.53 16.91 -15.47
N ASP A 262 -1.59 16.57 -16.21
CA ASP A 262 -1.68 16.83 -17.65
C ASP A 262 -1.89 18.33 -17.92
N TYR A 263 -0.80 19.02 -18.27
CA TYR A 263 -0.78 20.45 -18.54
C TYR A 263 -0.07 20.74 -19.86
N ASN A 264 -0.57 21.76 -20.58
CA ASN A 264 0.04 22.25 -21.83
C ASN A 264 1.44 22.89 -21.67
N SER A 265 1.98 22.93 -20.45
CA SER A 265 3.30 23.50 -20.15
C SER A 265 4.12 22.50 -19.34
N ARG A 266 5.36 22.26 -19.78
CA ARG A 266 6.31 21.36 -19.11
C ARG A 266 6.60 21.79 -17.67
N GLU A 267 6.77 23.09 -17.44
CA GLU A 267 7.02 23.65 -16.11
C GLU A 267 5.86 23.36 -15.14
N ARG A 268 4.61 23.47 -15.61
CA ARG A 268 3.43 23.16 -14.77
C ARG A 268 3.30 21.67 -14.49
N PHE A 269 3.64 20.83 -15.46
CA PHE A 269 3.72 19.38 -15.28
C PHE A 269 4.74 19.00 -14.20
N GLU A 270 5.97 19.53 -14.29
CA GLU A 270 7.03 19.27 -13.31
C GLU A 270 6.65 19.78 -11.92
N THR A 271 6.18 21.03 -11.84
CA THR A 271 5.72 21.62 -10.57
C THR A 271 4.61 20.79 -9.91
N CYS A 272 3.69 20.22 -10.70
CA CYS A 272 2.64 19.36 -10.18
C CYS A 272 3.20 18.06 -9.59
N LEU A 273 4.13 17.40 -10.29
CA LEU A 273 4.78 16.19 -9.80
C LEU A 273 5.60 16.46 -8.53
N ASP A 274 6.31 17.58 -8.47
CA ASP A 274 7.08 17.98 -7.29
C ASP A 274 6.16 18.25 -6.09
N ASN A 275 5.05 18.98 -6.29
CA ASN A 275 4.07 19.24 -5.24
C ASN A 275 3.47 17.94 -4.70
N ILE A 276 3.15 16.99 -5.57
CA ILE A 276 2.65 15.67 -5.17
C ILE A 276 3.71 14.88 -4.39
N ASN A 277 4.95 14.84 -4.87
CA ASN A 277 6.01 14.06 -4.23
C ASN A 277 6.49 14.66 -2.90
N ASN A 278 6.44 15.98 -2.75
CA ASN A 278 6.83 16.69 -1.53
C ASN A 278 5.68 16.83 -0.52
N HIS A 279 4.46 16.42 -0.88
CA HIS A 279 3.32 16.50 0.03
C HIS A 279 3.43 15.48 1.16
N ASP A 280 3.27 15.93 2.40
CA ASP A 280 3.33 15.08 3.58
C ASP A 280 2.00 14.34 3.82
N TYR A 281 1.72 13.29 3.04
CA TYR A 281 0.48 12.51 3.17
C TYR A 281 0.29 11.95 4.59
N SER A 282 -0.83 12.28 5.23
CA SER A 282 -1.12 11.84 6.60
C SER A 282 -1.19 10.32 6.70
N LEU A 283 -0.45 9.71 7.64
CA LEU A 283 -0.62 8.31 7.99
C LEU A 283 -1.87 8.16 8.87
N ARG A 284 -2.79 7.28 8.46
CA ARG A 284 -3.99 6.94 9.22
C ARG A 284 -3.95 5.47 9.57
N LEU A 285 -4.09 5.16 10.85
CA LEU A 285 -4.27 3.80 11.32
C LEU A 285 -5.75 3.60 11.65
N GLY A 286 -6.39 2.70 10.92
CA GLY A 286 -7.73 2.26 11.24
C GLY A 286 -7.69 1.14 12.27
N LYS A 287 -8.62 1.15 13.23
CA LYS A 287 -8.90 0.01 14.11
C LYS A 287 -10.29 -0.54 13.77
N PRO A 288 -10.45 -1.87 13.67
CA PRO A 288 -11.75 -2.47 13.43
C PRO A 288 -12.66 -2.24 14.65
N SER A 289 -13.92 -1.92 14.39
CA SER A 289 -14.95 -1.72 15.40
C SER A 289 -16.05 -2.77 15.27
N GLU A 290 -16.62 -3.20 16.40
CA GLU A 290 -17.73 -4.15 16.42
C GLU A 290 -19.01 -3.55 15.82
N ASN A 291 -19.16 -2.22 15.86
CA ASN A 291 -20.33 -1.50 15.35
C ASN A 291 -20.22 -1.06 13.88
N GLN A 292 -19.16 -1.46 13.16
CA GLN A 292 -18.82 -1.00 11.80
C GLN A 292 -18.53 0.51 11.68
N GLU A 293 -18.55 1.27 12.78
CA GLU A 293 -18.01 2.62 12.84
C GLU A 293 -16.50 2.56 12.97
N LEU A 294 -15.81 2.84 11.88
CA LEU A 294 -14.36 2.81 11.78
C LEU A 294 -13.73 3.83 12.76
N GLU A 295 -12.93 3.36 13.72
CA GLU A 295 -12.10 4.24 14.52
C GLU A 295 -10.81 4.50 13.72
N VAL A 296 -10.59 5.74 13.30
CA VAL A 296 -9.41 6.14 12.53
C VAL A 296 -8.57 7.08 13.36
N ASP A 297 -7.42 6.59 13.80
CA ASP A 297 -6.42 7.39 14.48
C ASP A 297 -5.51 8.03 13.42
N ARG A 298 -5.50 9.37 13.35
CA ARG A 298 -4.43 10.08 12.64
C ARG A 298 -3.16 9.94 13.47
N ILE A 299 -2.08 9.47 12.83
CA ILE A 299 -0.79 9.35 13.50
C ILE A 299 0.15 10.42 12.97
N GLU A 300 0.59 11.28 13.87
CA GLU A 300 1.75 12.12 13.63
C GLU A 300 3.01 11.27 13.81
N LEU A 301 3.62 10.89 12.69
CA LEU A 301 4.94 10.27 12.72
C LEU A 301 5.98 11.40 12.88
N PRO A 302 6.81 11.38 13.94
CA PRO A 302 7.86 12.38 14.11
C PRO A 302 8.78 12.37 12.89
N GLU A 303 9.33 13.53 12.53
CA GLU A 303 10.39 13.56 11.54
C GLU A 303 11.56 12.71 12.02
N ARG A 304 12.08 11.86 11.13
CA ARG A 304 13.26 11.06 11.43
C ARG A 304 14.39 12.04 11.75
N ARG A 305 14.93 11.96 12.97
CA ARG A 305 16.15 12.71 13.28
C ARG A 305 17.25 12.28 12.30
N PRO A 306 18.07 13.21 11.78
CA PRO A 306 19.24 12.84 10.99
C PRO A 306 20.00 11.77 11.78
N GLN A 307 20.34 10.65 11.13
CA GLN A 307 21.27 9.70 11.75
C GLN A 307 22.55 10.49 12.01
N LYS A 308 22.94 10.58 13.29
CA LYS A 308 24.18 11.26 13.69
C LYS A 308 25.30 10.73 12.83
N SER A 309 26.12 11.63 12.29
CA SER A 309 27.30 11.22 11.55
C SER A 309 28.19 10.33 12.43
N PHE A 310 29.00 9.45 11.84
CA PHE A 310 29.97 8.66 12.61
C PHE A 310 30.84 9.55 13.53
N ALA A 311 31.16 10.76 13.08
CA ALA A 311 31.90 11.73 13.87
C ALA A 311 31.13 12.22 15.11
N GLU A 312 29.82 12.45 14.99
CA GLU A 312 28.97 12.83 16.12
C GLU A 312 28.72 11.66 17.08
N TRP A 313 28.48 10.45 16.57
CA TRP A 313 28.37 9.25 17.39
C TRP A 313 29.68 8.96 18.15
N PHE A 314 30.82 9.08 17.48
CA PHE A 314 32.13 8.89 18.08
C PHE A 314 32.44 9.97 19.11
N LYS A 315 32.06 11.23 18.84
CA LYS A 315 32.22 12.34 19.78
C LYS A 315 31.37 12.15 21.04
N ASP A 316 30.13 11.68 20.89
CA ASP A 316 29.27 11.37 22.04
C ASP A 316 29.81 10.20 22.86
N GLY A 317 30.32 9.15 22.19
CA GLY A 317 30.98 8.03 22.87
C GLY A 317 32.25 8.44 23.62
N LEU A 318 33.04 9.35 23.03
CA LEU A 318 34.22 9.94 23.69
C LEU A 318 33.84 10.80 24.89
N GLN A 319 32.78 11.61 24.75
CA GLN A 319 32.30 12.45 25.84
C GLN A 319 31.79 11.59 27.01
N ALA A 320 31.00 10.56 26.73
CA ALA A 320 30.53 9.63 27.75
C ALA A 320 31.68 8.91 28.46
N PHE A 321 32.72 8.51 27.72
CA PHE A 321 33.94 7.93 28.31
C PHE A 321 34.71 8.93 29.18
N VAL A 322 34.84 10.19 28.74
CA VAL A 322 35.48 11.24 29.54
C VAL A 322 34.70 11.50 30.81
N ASP A 323 33.39 11.61 30.74
CA ASP A 323 32.51 11.83 31.89
C ASP A 323 32.62 10.67 32.90
N GLU A 324 32.67 9.42 32.42
CA GLU A 324 32.86 8.21 33.25
C GLU A 324 34.25 8.19 33.93
N VAL A 325 35.30 8.61 33.23
CA VAL A 325 36.65 8.73 33.79
C VAL A 325 36.71 9.85 34.84
N GLU A 326 36.09 11.01 34.58
CA GLU A 326 36.02 12.10 35.55
C GLU A 326 35.24 11.71 36.81
N GLU A 327 34.13 10.99 36.66
CA GLU A 327 33.34 10.49 37.78
C GLU A 327 34.13 9.46 38.62
N PHE A 328 34.88 8.56 37.96
CA PHE A 328 35.79 7.63 38.63
C PHE A 328 36.88 8.37 39.44
N TRP A 329 37.51 9.39 38.87
CA TRP A 329 38.57 10.15 39.55
C TRP A 329 38.05 11.01 40.70
N ASN A 330 36.83 11.55 40.59
CA ASN A 330 36.21 12.33 41.67
C ASN A 330 35.67 11.45 42.83
N SER A 331 35.72 10.12 42.68
CA SER A 331 35.32 9.15 43.72
C SER A 331 36.48 8.66 44.60
N PHE A 332 37.72 9.07 44.30
CA PHE A 332 38.94 8.88 45.11
C PHE A 332 39.35 10.19 45.77
#